data_AF-A0A1Q7QR48-F1
#
_entry.id   AF-A0A1Q7QR48-F1
#
_cell.length_a   1.000
_cell.length_b   1.000
_cell.length_c   1.000
_cell.angle_alpha   90.00
_cell.angle_beta   90.00
_cell.angle_gamma   90.00
#
_symmetry.space_group_name_H-M   'P 1'
#
loop_
_entity.id
_entity.type
_entity.pdbx_description
1 polymer ?
#
loop_
_entity_poly.entity_id
_entity_poly.type
_entity_poly.pdbx_seq_one_letter_code
_entity_poly.pdbx_strand_id
1 'polypeptide(L)'
;MSPRRRSELFRLAVGLAAIGTLAANAGRLAIEPADWWLIVSIAATAILALEFPLHINISAKVSVASAVFFAAVLLLPAWQAAALVGGLQAVDIGLAAIRKVRTTRERPPLRAIGINIVFNGGQAYFAALAAGAMLSLGGVSARSGLSSAEHALVLVAAAVVMYATNVFMVALAVALATARNPLALFFDTQRLVYVQFASLYLVGALAAFGAVRWPWIPVFSIIPGVLLYHSLKQRIELRQDGMRAMERMADEVDRRDPYTFQHSQRVAIYAHAIARKLGFTAAEIDIVELAAKVHDIGKIRIPDSVLLKPAK
;
A
#
# COMPACT_ATOMS: atom_id res chain seq x y z
N MET A 1 -21.20 -15.90 17.11
CA MET A 1 -20.61 -16.00 15.74
C MET A 1 -19.11 -15.73 15.83
N SER A 2 -18.24 -16.51 15.16
CA SER A 2 -16.78 -16.33 15.29
C SER A 2 -16.31 -14.97 14.72
N PRO A 3 -15.21 -14.38 15.25
CA PRO A 3 -14.65 -13.12 14.74
C PRO A 3 -14.39 -13.16 13.22
N ARG A 4 -13.77 -14.23 12.75
CA ARG A 4 -13.54 -14.47 11.31
C ARG A 4 -14.84 -14.44 10.50
N ARG A 5 -15.90 -15.12 10.95
CA ARG A 5 -17.20 -15.14 10.24
C ARG A 5 -17.87 -13.77 10.23
N ARG A 6 -17.73 -12.96 11.30
CA ARG A 6 -18.20 -11.56 11.33
C ARG A 6 -17.50 -10.71 10.27
N SER A 7 -16.18 -10.80 10.17
CA SER A 7 -15.44 -10.10 9.12
C SER A 7 -15.83 -10.58 7.72
N GLU A 8 -16.02 -11.87 7.49
CA GLU A 8 -16.41 -12.39 6.17
C GLU A 8 -17.79 -11.86 5.75
N LEU A 9 -18.78 -11.86 6.65
CA LEU A 9 -20.11 -11.31 6.36
C LEU A 9 -20.05 -9.81 6.08
N PHE A 10 -19.30 -9.03 6.87
CA PHE A 10 -19.11 -7.61 6.62
C PHE A 10 -18.49 -7.34 5.24
N ARG A 11 -17.42 -8.06 4.91
CA ARG A 11 -16.73 -7.93 3.61
C ARG A 11 -17.65 -8.24 2.43
N LEU A 12 -18.43 -9.30 2.53
CA LEU A 12 -19.43 -9.66 1.54
C LEU A 12 -20.55 -8.61 1.46
N ALA A 13 -21.05 -8.12 2.59
CA ALA A 13 -22.10 -7.10 2.62
C ALA A 13 -21.66 -5.81 1.92
N VAL A 14 -20.43 -5.33 2.19
CA VAL A 14 -19.87 -4.15 1.51
C VAL A 14 -19.80 -4.36 0.00
N GLY A 15 -19.25 -5.49 -0.46
CA GLY A 15 -19.12 -5.70 -1.90
C GLY A 15 -20.44 -5.99 -2.61
N LEU A 16 -21.36 -6.71 -1.98
CA LEU A 16 -22.72 -6.91 -2.52
C LEU A 16 -23.51 -5.60 -2.58
N ALA A 17 -23.38 -4.75 -1.55
CA ALA A 17 -23.97 -3.42 -1.57
C ALA A 17 -23.40 -2.59 -2.73
N ALA A 18 -22.07 -2.61 -2.95
CA ALA A 18 -21.45 -1.90 -4.06
C ALA A 18 -21.93 -2.41 -5.43
N ILE A 19 -22.01 -3.73 -5.63
CA ILE A 19 -22.55 -4.33 -6.85
C ILE A 19 -24.02 -3.93 -7.05
N GLY A 20 -24.83 -3.96 -5.99
CA GLY A 20 -26.23 -3.54 -6.03
C GLY A 20 -26.38 -2.06 -6.40
N THR A 21 -25.56 -1.18 -5.81
CA THR A 21 -25.56 0.25 -6.14
C THR A 21 -25.07 0.51 -7.56
N LEU A 22 -24.08 -0.24 -8.04
CA LEU A 22 -23.59 -0.15 -9.42
C LEU A 22 -24.68 -0.58 -10.41
N ALA A 23 -25.34 -1.72 -10.15
CA ALA A 23 -26.41 -2.23 -10.98
C ALA A 23 -27.61 -1.27 -11.03
N ALA A 24 -28.00 -0.71 -9.89
CA ALA A 24 -29.09 0.27 -9.81
C ALA A 24 -28.79 1.57 -10.59
N ASN A 25 -27.50 1.91 -10.76
CA ASN A 25 -27.06 3.08 -11.51
C ASN A 25 -26.53 2.75 -12.92
N ALA A 26 -26.65 1.49 -13.38
CA ALA A 26 -26.15 1.08 -14.69
C ALA A 26 -26.80 1.86 -15.84
N GLY A 27 -28.08 2.23 -15.70
CA GLY A 27 -28.75 3.09 -16.67
C GLY A 27 -28.13 4.48 -16.79
N ARG A 28 -27.61 5.06 -15.69
CA ARG A 28 -26.92 6.35 -15.72
C ARG A 28 -25.57 6.25 -16.43
N LEU A 29 -24.85 5.15 -16.21
CA LEU A 29 -23.61 4.84 -16.94
C LEU A 29 -23.83 4.69 -18.45
N ALA A 30 -25.00 4.23 -18.87
CA ALA A 30 -25.34 4.06 -20.29
C ALA A 30 -25.75 5.37 -20.99
N ILE A 31 -26.26 6.36 -20.23
CA ILE A 31 -26.81 7.60 -20.78
C ILE A 31 -25.79 8.74 -20.74
N GLU A 32 -24.94 8.81 -19.70
CA GLU A 32 -23.93 9.86 -19.64
C GLU A 32 -22.84 9.64 -20.70
N PRO A 33 -22.47 10.67 -21.48
CA PRO A 33 -21.41 10.57 -22.46
C PRO A 33 -20.09 10.19 -21.76
N ALA A 34 -19.54 9.05 -22.14
CA ALA A 34 -18.29 8.54 -21.63
C ALA A 34 -17.13 8.98 -22.52
N ASP A 35 -16.17 9.70 -21.94
CA ASP A 35 -14.87 9.96 -22.57
C ASP A 35 -14.03 8.68 -22.49
N TRP A 36 -14.25 7.77 -23.45
CA TRP A 36 -13.60 6.46 -23.46
C TRP A 36 -12.08 6.54 -23.51
N TRP A 37 -11.52 7.57 -24.18
CA TRP A 37 -10.09 7.82 -24.17
C TRP A 37 -9.59 8.08 -22.76
N LEU A 38 -10.25 8.97 -22.03
CA LEU A 38 -9.91 9.31 -20.65
C LEU A 38 -10.07 8.11 -19.72
N ILE A 39 -11.16 7.35 -19.83
CA ILE A 39 -11.40 6.15 -19.01
C ILE A 39 -10.32 5.10 -19.26
N VAL A 40 -10.02 4.79 -20.52
CA VAL A 40 -9.02 3.78 -20.89
C VAL A 40 -7.61 4.21 -20.48
N SER A 41 -7.25 5.47 -20.67
CA SER A 41 -5.93 5.98 -20.27
C SER A 41 -5.74 5.98 -18.75
N ILE A 42 -6.77 6.36 -17.98
CA ILE A 42 -6.76 6.23 -16.51
C ILE A 42 -6.66 4.76 -16.10
N ALA A 43 -7.44 3.87 -16.72
CA ALA A 43 -7.40 2.44 -16.43
C ALA A 43 -6.00 1.84 -16.67
N ALA A 44 -5.39 2.13 -17.83
CA ALA A 44 -4.05 1.67 -18.17
C ALA A 44 -3.00 2.17 -17.18
N THR A 45 -3.06 3.47 -16.84
CA THR A 45 -2.17 4.09 -15.85
C THR A 45 -2.36 3.47 -14.46
N ALA A 46 -3.59 3.20 -14.07
CA ALA A 46 -3.92 2.58 -12.79
C ALA A 46 -3.46 1.12 -12.71
N ILE A 47 -3.70 0.31 -13.74
CA ILE A 47 -3.23 -1.09 -13.79
C ILE A 47 -1.71 -1.14 -13.60
N LEU A 48 -0.97 -0.27 -14.28
CA LEU A 48 0.48 -0.16 -14.10
C LEU A 48 0.83 0.31 -12.69
N ALA A 49 0.17 1.34 -12.16
CA ALA A 49 0.40 1.80 -10.79
C ALA A 49 0.09 0.73 -9.72
N LEU A 50 -0.81 -0.22 -10.02
CA LEU A 50 -1.14 -1.37 -9.16
C LEU A 50 -0.05 -2.45 -9.21
N GLU A 51 0.71 -2.57 -10.31
CA GLU A 51 1.86 -3.49 -10.39
C GLU A 51 3.05 -3.05 -9.53
N PHE A 52 3.06 -1.79 -9.07
CA PHE A 52 4.22 -1.15 -8.46
C PHE A 52 3.94 -0.61 -7.05
N PRO A 53 3.66 -1.48 -6.05
CA PRO A 53 3.48 -1.02 -4.68
C PRO A 53 4.78 -0.49 -4.06
N LEU A 54 4.72 0.69 -3.45
CA LEU A 54 5.82 1.27 -2.68
C LEU A 54 5.90 0.56 -1.32
N HIS A 55 7.07 0.01 -1.01
CA HIS A 55 7.34 -0.60 0.29
C HIS A 55 7.84 0.48 1.24
N ILE A 56 7.07 0.78 2.29
CA ILE A 56 7.42 1.80 3.30
C ILE A 56 8.32 1.17 4.37
N ASN A 57 8.01 -0.07 4.76
CA ASN A 57 8.81 -0.91 5.62
C ASN A 57 8.61 -2.39 5.22
N ILE A 58 9.24 -3.32 5.93
CA ILE A 58 9.22 -4.75 5.61
C ILE A 58 7.78 -5.32 5.54
N SER A 59 6.83 -4.71 6.25
CA SER A 59 5.45 -5.20 6.41
C SER A 59 4.35 -4.31 5.80
N ALA A 60 4.64 -3.06 5.43
CA ALA A 60 3.67 -2.07 4.93
C ALA A 60 3.97 -1.68 3.49
N LYS A 61 2.98 -1.91 2.63
CA LYS A 61 2.98 -1.51 1.23
C LYS A 61 1.85 -0.52 1.01
N VAL A 62 2.12 0.53 0.25
CA VAL A 62 1.08 1.45 -0.22
C VAL A 62 1.15 1.54 -1.73
N SER A 63 -0.02 1.45 -2.35
CA SER A 63 -0.17 1.51 -3.79
C SER A 63 -0.14 2.96 -4.26
N VAL A 64 0.64 3.23 -5.31
CA VAL A 64 0.66 4.55 -5.98
C VAL A 64 -0.65 4.78 -6.75
N ALA A 65 -1.41 3.72 -7.03
CA ALA A 65 -2.69 3.80 -7.74
C ALA A 65 -3.71 4.70 -7.04
N SER A 66 -3.59 4.97 -5.73
CA SER A 66 -4.46 5.91 -5.03
C SER A 66 -4.42 7.32 -5.60
N ALA A 67 -3.27 7.76 -6.16
CA ALA A 67 -3.18 9.03 -6.88
C ALA A 67 -4.02 9.01 -8.16
N VAL A 68 -3.94 7.91 -8.92
CA VAL A 68 -4.70 7.72 -10.16
C VAL A 68 -6.20 7.63 -9.88
N PHE A 69 -6.60 6.97 -8.80
CA PHE A 69 -8.00 6.86 -8.40
C PHE A 69 -8.60 8.21 -7.99
N PHE A 70 -7.86 9.02 -7.25
CA PHE A 70 -8.34 10.37 -6.91
C PHE A 70 -8.37 11.28 -8.14
N ALA A 71 -7.41 11.13 -9.06
CA ALA A 71 -7.47 11.81 -10.35
C ALA A 71 -8.74 11.43 -11.14
N ALA A 72 -9.10 10.14 -11.15
CA ALA A 72 -10.32 9.65 -11.79
C ALA A 72 -11.58 10.28 -11.18
N VAL A 73 -11.62 10.42 -9.85
CA VAL A 73 -12.72 11.07 -9.12
C VAL A 73 -12.89 12.55 -9.48
N LEU A 74 -11.81 13.25 -9.86
CA LEU A 74 -11.86 14.65 -10.32
C LEU A 74 -12.17 14.82 -11.80
N LEU A 75 -11.84 13.82 -12.62
CA LEU A 75 -11.91 13.86 -14.07
C LEU A 75 -13.21 13.30 -14.64
N LEU A 76 -13.83 12.35 -13.94
CA LEU A 76 -15.01 11.62 -14.39
C LEU A 76 -16.22 11.93 -13.49
N PRO A 77 -17.45 11.80 -14.01
CA PRO A 77 -18.65 11.79 -13.18
C PRO A 77 -18.54 10.77 -12.04
N ALA A 78 -19.11 11.09 -10.87
CA ALA A 78 -18.94 10.31 -9.65
C ALA A 78 -19.24 8.81 -9.82
N TRP A 79 -20.27 8.48 -10.60
CA TRP A 79 -20.67 7.09 -10.88
C TRP A 79 -19.66 6.35 -11.76
N GLN A 80 -19.12 7.03 -12.79
CA GLN A 80 -18.12 6.48 -13.69
C GLN A 80 -16.79 6.29 -12.96
N ALA A 81 -16.38 7.27 -12.15
CA ALA A 81 -15.19 7.18 -11.31
C ALA A 81 -15.31 6.02 -10.31
N ALA A 82 -16.44 5.90 -9.61
CA ALA A 82 -16.67 4.83 -8.63
C ALA A 82 -16.62 3.45 -9.29
N ALA A 83 -17.30 3.27 -10.43
CA ALA A 83 -17.30 2.03 -11.19
C ALA A 83 -15.88 1.65 -11.65
N LEU A 84 -15.13 2.61 -12.20
CA LEU A 84 -13.77 2.39 -12.67
C LEU A 84 -12.82 2.01 -11.53
N VAL A 85 -12.81 2.80 -10.45
CA VAL A 85 -11.93 2.59 -9.29
C VAL A 85 -12.25 1.26 -8.60
N GLY A 86 -13.54 0.96 -8.38
CA GLY A 86 -13.96 -0.31 -7.80
C GLY A 86 -13.59 -1.52 -8.67
N GLY A 87 -13.79 -1.41 -9.99
CA GLY A 87 -13.40 -2.45 -10.95
C GLY A 87 -11.89 -2.70 -10.95
N LEU A 88 -11.08 -1.64 -11.01
CA LEU A 88 -9.61 -1.73 -11.00
C LEU A 88 -9.09 -2.36 -9.71
N GLN A 89 -9.66 -2.01 -8.55
CA GLN A 89 -9.27 -2.62 -7.28
C GLN A 89 -9.65 -4.11 -7.21
N ALA A 90 -10.79 -4.50 -7.77
CA ALA A 90 -11.18 -5.91 -7.87
C ALA A 90 -10.21 -6.70 -8.78
N VAL A 91 -9.83 -6.12 -9.92
CA VAL A 91 -8.84 -6.69 -10.84
C VAL A 91 -7.48 -6.86 -10.17
N ASP A 92 -7.01 -5.87 -9.41
CA ASP A 92 -5.72 -5.95 -8.70
C ASP A 92 -5.65 -7.15 -7.77
N ILE A 93 -6.69 -7.38 -6.95
CA ILE A 93 -6.72 -8.53 -6.03
C ILE A 93 -6.73 -9.85 -6.82
N GLY A 94 -7.43 -9.90 -7.95
CA GLY A 94 -7.40 -11.05 -8.86
C GLY A 94 -6.01 -11.33 -9.41
N LEU A 95 -5.33 -10.29 -9.94
CA LEU A 95 -3.96 -10.38 -10.46
C LEU A 95 -2.97 -10.74 -9.35
N ALA A 96 -3.10 -10.17 -8.16
CA ALA A 96 -2.28 -10.50 -7.00
C ALA A 96 -2.43 -11.98 -6.58
N ALA A 97 -3.65 -12.53 -6.64
CA ALA A 97 -3.89 -13.95 -6.38
C ALA A 97 -3.22 -14.85 -7.43
N ILE A 98 -3.33 -14.50 -8.72
CA ILE A 98 -2.67 -15.23 -9.82
C ILE A 98 -1.14 -15.17 -9.66
N ARG A 99 -0.59 -13.98 -9.39
CA ARG A 99 0.84 -13.77 -9.14
C ARG A 99 1.31 -14.64 -7.97
N LYS A 100 0.57 -14.64 -6.84
CA LYS A 100 0.91 -15.44 -5.67
C LYS A 100 0.98 -16.93 -6.01
N VAL A 101 -0.01 -17.47 -6.71
CA VAL A 101 -0.03 -18.88 -7.15
C VAL A 101 1.18 -19.19 -8.05
N ARG A 102 1.53 -18.29 -8.96
CA ARG A 102 2.66 -18.46 -9.89
C ARG A 102 4.01 -18.42 -9.17
N THR A 103 4.19 -17.53 -8.20
CA THR A 103 5.49 -17.30 -7.54
C THR A 103 5.76 -18.23 -6.37
N THR A 104 4.78 -18.49 -5.50
CA THR A 104 5.00 -19.28 -4.27
C THR A 104 4.50 -20.72 -4.37
N ARG A 105 3.79 -21.08 -5.46
CA ARG A 105 3.05 -22.35 -5.62
C ARG A 105 2.00 -22.61 -4.53
N GLU A 106 1.82 -21.71 -3.57
CA GLU A 106 0.72 -21.76 -2.60
C GLU A 106 -0.61 -21.47 -3.30
N ARG A 107 -1.63 -22.28 -3.00
CA ARG A 107 -2.98 -22.10 -3.54
C ARG A 107 -3.92 -21.58 -2.43
N PRO A 108 -4.14 -20.26 -2.33
CA PRO A 108 -5.07 -19.72 -1.36
C PRO A 108 -6.50 -20.23 -1.65
N PRO A 109 -7.35 -20.39 -0.62
CA PRO A 109 -8.70 -20.89 -0.82
C PRO A 109 -9.52 -19.92 -1.68
N LEU A 110 -10.13 -20.44 -2.75
CA LEU A 110 -10.91 -19.65 -3.73
C LEU A 110 -11.96 -18.75 -3.07
N ARG A 111 -12.61 -19.26 -2.02
CA ARG A 111 -13.59 -18.49 -1.24
C ARG A 111 -12.99 -17.22 -0.62
N ALA A 112 -11.77 -17.29 -0.07
CA ALA A 112 -11.13 -16.13 0.53
C ALA A 112 -10.71 -15.11 -0.55
N ILE A 113 -10.26 -15.59 -1.72
CA ILE A 113 -9.95 -14.74 -2.87
C ILE A 113 -11.20 -13.99 -3.32
N GLY A 114 -12.31 -14.71 -3.54
CA GLY A 114 -13.58 -14.10 -3.96
C GLY A 114 -14.09 -13.04 -2.97
N ILE A 115 -14.06 -13.34 -1.67
CA ILE A 115 -14.43 -12.35 -0.63
C ILE A 115 -13.54 -11.11 -0.69
N ASN A 116 -12.23 -11.28 -0.87
CA ASN A 116 -11.31 -10.15 -0.96
C ASN A 116 -11.50 -9.33 -2.23
N ILE A 117 -11.75 -9.95 -3.39
CA ILE A 117 -12.04 -9.24 -4.65
C ILE A 117 -13.29 -8.36 -4.47
N VAL A 118 -14.38 -8.97 -4.00
CA VAL A 118 -15.68 -8.30 -3.82
C VAL A 118 -15.59 -7.19 -2.78
N PHE A 119 -14.89 -7.42 -1.67
CA PHE A 119 -14.69 -6.41 -0.63
C PHE A 119 -13.83 -5.23 -1.08
N ASN A 120 -12.64 -5.48 -1.63
CA ASN A 120 -11.73 -4.40 -2.02
C ASN A 120 -12.33 -3.58 -3.17
N GLY A 121 -12.96 -4.24 -4.15
CA GLY A 121 -13.69 -3.54 -5.20
C GLY A 121 -14.83 -2.69 -4.64
N GLY A 122 -15.65 -3.24 -3.74
CA GLY A 122 -16.77 -2.51 -3.15
C GLY A 122 -16.35 -1.36 -2.23
N GLN A 123 -15.31 -1.56 -1.43
CA GLN A 123 -14.74 -0.53 -0.58
C GLN A 123 -14.19 0.63 -1.43
N ALA A 124 -13.45 0.34 -2.49
CA ALA A 124 -12.88 1.37 -3.37
C ALA A 124 -13.99 2.10 -4.15
N TYR A 125 -15.02 1.38 -4.59
CA TYR A 125 -16.24 1.95 -5.18
C TYR A 125 -16.89 2.98 -4.25
N PHE A 126 -17.16 2.61 -2.98
CA PHE A 126 -17.80 3.54 -2.04
C PHE A 126 -16.92 4.72 -1.64
N ALA A 127 -15.60 4.53 -1.52
CA ALA A 127 -14.67 5.61 -1.26
C ALA A 127 -14.67 6.64 -2.40
N ALA A 128 -14.57 6.17 -3.65
CA ALA A 128 -14.63 7.02 -4.84
C ALA A 128 -16.00 7.68 -5.01
N LEU A 129 -17.10 6.95 -4.77
CA LEU A 129 -18.45 7.49 -4.86
C LEU A 129 -18.70 8.59 -3.82
N ALA A 130 -18.28 8.39 -2.57
CA ALA A 130 -18.46 9.37 -1.50
C ALA A 130 -17.69 10.67 -1.80
N ALA A 131 -16.45 10.55 -2.26
CA ALA A 131 -15.64 11.70 -2.65
C ALA A 131 -16.18 12.40 -3.90
N GLY A 132 -16.57 11.64 -4.92
CA GLY A 132 -17.18 12.17 -6.14
C GLY A 132 -18.51 12.87 -5.86
N ALA A 133 -19.35 12.33 -4.98
CA ALA A 133 -20.59 12.98 -4.57
C ALA A 133 -20.32 14.31 -3.85
N MET A 134 -19.30 14.36 -2.98
CA MET A 134 -18.91 15.59 -2.29
C MET A 134 -18.42 16.67 -3.27
N LEU A 135 -17.61 16.28 -4.26
CA LEU A 135 -17.15 17.17 -5.33
C LEU A 135 -18.32 17.68 -6.19
N SER A 136 -19.23 16.79 -6.60
CA SER A 136 -20.42 17.15 -7.37
C SER A 136 -21.33 18.13 -6.63
N LEU A 137 -21.55 17.92 -5.32
CA LEU A 137 -22.35 18.82 -4.48
C LEU A 137 -21.70 20.19 -4.32
N GLY A 138 -20.37 20.25 -4.26
CA GLY A 138 -19.62 21.50 -4.20
C GLY A 138 -19.32 22.13 -5.56
N GLY A 139 -19.79 21.55 -6.68
CA GLY A 139 -19.52 22.07 -8.02
C GLY A 139 -18.05 22.02 -8.43
N VAL A 140 -17.24 21.16 -7.80
CA VAL A 140 -15.80 21.04 -8.05
C VAL A 140 -15.51 19.85 -8.95
N SER A 141 -14.74 20.08 -10.01
CA SER A 141 -14.18 19.06 -10.89
C SER A 141 -12.83 19.56 -11.41
N ALA A 142 -12.05 18.69 -12.03
CA ALA A 142 -10.83 19.12 -12.70
C ALA A 142 -11.13 20.19 -13.78
N ARG A 143 -12.28 20.07 -14.46
CA ARG A 143 -12.69 20.95 -15.57
C ARG A 143 -13.17 22.32 -15.10
N SER A 144 -13.86 22.38 -13.96
CA SER A 144 -14.34 23.65 -13.39
C SER A 144 -13.21 24.44 -12.70
N GLY A 145 -12.13 23.77 -12.31
CA GLY A 145 -11.01 24.41 -11.62
C GLY A 145 -11.35 24.85 -10.19
N LEU A 146 -10.41 25.58 -9.58
CA LEU A 146 -10.53 26.13 -8.22
C LEU A 146 -10.66 27.65 -8.28
N SER A 147 -11.87 28.16 -8.50
CA SER A 147 -12.15 29.60 -8.59
C SER A 147 -12.30 30.31 -7.24
N SER A 148 -12.47 29.58 -6.14
CA SER A 148 -12.67 30.13 -4.79
C SER A 148 -11.95 29.30 -3.72
N ALA A 149 -11.75 29.90 -2.54
CA ALA A 149 -11.23 29.19 -1.37
C ALA A 149 -12.16 28.04 -0.95
N GLU A 150 -13.48 28.21 -1.14
CA GLU A 150 -14.47 27.16 -0.86
C GLU A 150 -14.26 25.94 -1.77
N HIS A 151 -13.97 26.13 -3.06
CA HIS A 151 -13.66 25.01 -3.96
C HIS A 151 -12.40 24.26 -3.51
N ALA A 152 -11.38 24.98 -3.02
CA ALA A 152 -10.18 24.35 -2.47
C ALA A 152 -10.49 23.54 -1.20
N LEU A 153 -11.36 24.04 -0.32
CA LEU A 153 -11.81 23.31 0.87
C LEU A 153 -12.62 22.06 0.49
N VAL A 154 -13.50 22.14 -0.51
CA VAL A 154 -14.26 20.99 -1.01
C VAL A 154 -13.31 19.92 -1.59
N LEU A 155 -12.28 20.31 -2.33
CA LEU A 155 -11.27 19.39 -2.86
C LEU A 155 -10.54 18.64 -1.74
N VAL A 156 -10.07 19.38 -0.72
CA VAL A 156 -9.40 18.79 0.44
C VAL A 156 -10.35 17.86 1.19
N ALA A 157 -11.59 18.30 1.41
CA ALA A 157 -12.59 17.50 2.10
C ALA A 157 -12.95 16.23 1.33
N ALA A 158 -13.03 16.27 -0.01
CA ALA A 158 -13.24 15.09 -0.84
C ALA A 158 -12.07 14.10 -0.74
N ALA A 159 -10.82 14.57 -0.71
CA ALA A 159 -9.65 13.72 -0.47
C ALA A 159 -9.72 13.05 0.90
N VAL A 160 -10.09 13.80 1.94
CA VAL A 160 -10.28 13.28 3.31
C VAL A 160 -11.43 12.27 3.37
N VAL A 161 -12.53 12.50 2.67
CA VAL A 161 -13.66 11.57 2.60
C VAL A 161 -13.28 10.27 1.89
N MET A 162 -12.60 10.36 0.74
CA MET A 162 -12.12 9.18 0.02
C MET A 162 -11.21 8.35 0.92
N TYR A 163 -10.26 9.02 1.56
CA TYR A 163 -9.31 8.42 2.49
C TYR A 163 -9.98 7.74 3.67
N ALA A 164 -10.83 8.48 4.38
CA ALA A 164 -11.47 8.03 5.61
C ALA A 164 -12.40 6.85 5.33
N THR A 165 -13.23 6.92 4.28
CA THR A 165 -14.10 5.81 3.88
C THR A 165 -13.27 4.57 3.53
N ASN A 166 -12.17 4.74 2.78
CA ASN A 166 -11.28 3.64 2.41
C ASN A 166 -10.64 2.97 3.63
N VAL A 167 -9.95 3.74 4.46
CA VAL A 167 -9.22 3.20 5.62
C VAL A 167 -10.16 2.69 6.70
N PHE A 168 -11.29 3.36 6.94
CA PHE A 168 -12.26 2.93 7.95
C PHE A 168 -12.89 1.58 7.61
N MET A 169 -13.28 1.33 6.35
CA MET A 169 -13.82 0.04 5.94
C MET A 169 -12.79 -1.09 6.11
N VAL A 170 -11.53 -0.84 5.73
CA VAL A 170 -10.44 -1.81 5.93
C VAL A 170 -10.19 -2.07 7.43
N ALA A 171 -10.10 -1.00 8.24
CA ALA A 171 -9.91 -1.10 9.68
C ALA A 171 -11.07 -1.87 10.34
N LEU A 172 -12.32 -1.60 9.94
CA LEU A 172 -13.48 -2.31 10.45
C LEU A 172 -13.44 -3.81 10.09
N ALA A 173 -13.06 -4.15 8.85
CA ALA A 173 -12.91 -5.54 8.44
C ALA A 173 -11.84 -6.27 9.28
N VAL A 174 -10.68 -5.63 9.53
CA VAL A 174 -9.60 -6.22 10.34
C VAL A 174 -9.99 -6.30 11.82
N ALA A 175 -10.64 -5.28 12.36
CA ALA A 175 -11.11 -5.23 13.73
C ALA A 175 -12.13 -6.34 14.02
N LEU A 176 -13.08 -6.57 13.11
CA LEU A 176 -14.03 -7.69 13.21
C LEU A 176 -13.34 -9.05 13.19
N ALA A 177 -12.30 -9.21 12.35
CA ALA A 177 -11.55 -10.46 12.24
C ALA A 177 -10.69 -10.76 13.47
N THR A 178 -10.14 -9.71 14.09
CA THR A 178 -9.23 -9.78 15.25
C THR A 178 -9.92 -9.56 16.59
N ALA A 179 -11.24 -9.30 16.59
CA ALA A 179 -12.04 -8.93 17.76
C ALA A 179 -11.49 -7.72 18.53
N ARG A 180 -10.89 -6.75 17.81
CA ARG A 180 -10.39 -5.48 18.36
C ARG A 180 -11.40 -4.35 18.16
N ASN A 181 -11.20 -3.23 18.85
CA ASN A 181 -11.99 -2.02 18.66
C ASN A 181 -11.65 -1.38 17.28
N PRO A 182 -12.64 -1.12 16.41
CA PRO A 182 -12.41 -0.58 15.06
C PRO A 182 -11.93 0.87 15.05
N LEU A 183 -12.39 1.71 15.99
CA LEU A 183 -11.96 3.11 16.08
C LEU A 183 -10.50 3.18 16.54
N ALA A 184 -10.13 2.38 17.54
CA ALA A 184 -8.74 2.30 17.98
C ALA A 184 -7.82 1.87 16.83
N LEU A 185 -8.19 0.80 16.12
CA LEU A 185 -7.40 0.31 14.99
C LEU A 185 -7.32 1.33 13.85
N PHE A 186 -8.40 2.08 13.59
CA PHE A 186 -8.38 3.17 12.62
C PHE A 186 -7.33 4.22 13.01
N PHE A 187 -7.41 4.80 14.21
CA PHE A 187 -6.47 5.84 14.66
C PHE A 187 -5.01 5.34 14.76
N ASP A 188 -4.80 4.08 15.11
CA ASP A 188 -3.47 3.47 15.09
C ASP A 188 -2.92 3.37 13.65
N THR A 189 -3.77 2.97 12.70
CA THR A 189 -3.41 2.89 11.27
C THR A 189 -3.12 4.28 10.71
N GLN A 190 -3.91 5.29 11.11
CA GLN A 190 -3.78 6.67 10.64
C GLN A 190 -2.35 7.21 10.81
N ARG A 191 -1.75 6.99 11.98
CA ARG A 191 -0.39 7.48 12.31
C ARG A 191 0.69 6.99 11.36
N LEU A 192 0.44 5.91 10.64
CA LEU A 192 1.41 5.27 9.74
C LEU A 192 1.28 5.72 8.29
N VAL A 193 0.06 6.05 7.83
CA VAL A 193 -0.21 6.17 6.37
C VAL A 193 -0.73 7.54 5.94
N TYR A 194 -1.13 8.42 6.86
CA TYR A 194 -1.80 9.68 6.50
C TYR A 194 -0.98 10.60 5.58
N VAL A 195 0.32 10.78 5.85
CA VAL A 195 1.22 11.63 5.04
C VAL A 195 1.28 11.12 3.60
N GLN A 196 1.32 9.79 3.44
CA GLN A 196 1.44 9.19 2.13
C GLN A 196 0.16 9.35 1.31
N PHE A 197 -1.01 9.10 1.90
CA PHE A 197 -2.28 9.32 1.20
C PHE A 197 -2.49 10.79 0.87
N ALA A 198 -2.15 11.72 1.78
CA ALA A 198 -2.20 13.16 1.51
C ALA A 198 -1.30 13.53 0.31
N SER A 199 -0.08 13.00 0.27
CA SER A 199 0.86 13.22 -0.84
C SER A 199 0.32 12.64 -2.16
N LEU A 200 -0.20 11.40 -2.14
CA LEU A 200 -0.73 10.74 -3.33
C LEU A 200 -1.98 11.44 -3.88
N TYR A 201 -2.90 11.89 -3.02
CA TYR A 201 -4.07 12.64 -3.46
C TYR A 201 -3.72 14.03 -3.98
N LEU A 202 -2.70 14.68 -3.42
CA LEU A 202 -2.17 15.91 -3.99
C LEU A 202 -1.61 15.68 -5.40
N VAL A 203 -0.79 14.64 -5.59
CA VAL A 203 -0.27 14.24 -6.91
C VAL A 203 -1.41 13.92 -7.88
N GLY A 204 -2.43 13.19 -7.42
CA GLY A 204 -3.63 12.87 -8.20
C GLY A 204 -4.40 14.12 -8.63
N ALA A 205 -4.57 15.10 -7.73
CA ALA A 205 -5.24 16.36 -8.04
C ALA A 205 -4.45 17.17 -9.09
N LEU A 206 -3.14 17.29 -8.91
CA LEU A 206 -2.27 17.98 -9.88
C LEU A 206 -2.33 17.31 -11.26
N ALA A 207 -2.28 15.97 -11.30
CA ALA A 207 -2.42 15.21 -12.54
C ALA A 207 -3.79 15.43 -13.19
N ALA A 208 -4.87 15.46 -12.40
CA ALA A 208 -6.22 15.70 -12.90
C ALA A 208 -6.37 17.10 -13.51
N PHE A 209 -5.96 18.16 -12.81
CA PHE A 209 -6.03 19.52 -13.34
C PHE A 209 -5.16 19.68 -14.60
N GLY A 210 -3.97 19.08 -14.63
CA GLY A 210 -3.14 19.06 -15.83
C GLY A 210 -3.80 18.34 -17.00
N ALA A 211 -4.45 17.20 -16.74
CA ALA A 211 -5.05 16.36 -17.78
C ALA A 211 -6.20 17.05 -18.54
N VAL A 212 -6.85 18.04 -17.92
CA VAL A 212 -7.85 18.88 -18.60
C VAL A 212 -7.23 19.68 -19.74
N ARG A 213 -6.01 20.20 -19.55
CA ARG A 213 -5.28 20.94 -20.59
C ARG A 213 -4.53 20.00 -21.54
N TRP A 214 -3.97 18.92 -21.01
CA TRP A 214 -3.16 17.96 -21.76
C TRP A 214 -3.68 16.53 -21.52
N PRO A 215 -4.63 16.04 -22.34
CA PRO A 215 -5.28 14.73 -22.14
C PRO A 215 -4.34 13.52 -22.16
N TRP A 216 -3.09 13.71 -22.59
CA TRP A 216 -2.05 12.69 -22.64
C TRP A 216 -1.30 12.50 -21.33
N ILE A 217 -1.51 13.35 -20.30
CA ILE A 217 -0.83 13.23 -19.00
C ILE A 217 -0.93 11.83 -18.39
N PRO A 218 -2.10 11.17 -18.31
CA PRO A 218 -2.18 9.83 -17.73
C PRO A 218 -1.20 8.86 -18.41
N VAL A 219 -1.22 8.83 -19.75
CA VAL A 219 -0.34 7.98 -20.56
C VAL A 219 1.14 8.36 -20.36
N PHE A 220 1.48 9.64 -20.43
CA PHE A 220 2.87 10.08 -20.25
C PHE A 220 3.39 9.91 -18.83
N SER A 221 2.51 9.86 -17.81
CA SER A 221 2.88 9.58 -16.43
C SER A 221 3.35 8.14 -16.19
N ILE A 222 3.03 7.22 -17.11
CA ILE A 222 3.47 5.82 -17.06
C ILE A 222 4.99 5.73 -17.08
N ILE A 223 5.65 6.42 -18.01
CA ILE A 223 7.10 6.35 -18.20
C ILE A 223 7.87 6.77 -16.92
N PRO A 224 7.68 7.99 -16.38
CA PRO A 224 8.36 8.38 -15.15
C PRO A 224 7.92 7.53 -13.96
N GLY A 225 6.68 7.05 -13.91
CA GLY A 225 6.20 6.12 -12.88
C GLY A 225 6.98 4.80 -12.88
N VAL A 226 7.16 4.17 -14.05
CA VAL A 226 7.94 2.94 -14.22
C VAL A 226 9.42 3.17 -13.91
N LEU A 227 10.00 4.28 -14.38
CA LEU A 227 11.39 4.64 -14.09
C LEU A 227 11.63 4.86 -12.60
N LEU A 228 10.73 5.59 -11.93
CA LEU A 228 10.79 5.83 -10.49
C LEU A 228 10.66 4.51 -9.73
N TYR A 229 9.73 3.63 -10.13
CA TYR A 229 9.59 2.30 -9.54
C TYR A 229 10.89 1.49 -9.67
N HIS A 230 11.46 1.38 -10.88
CA HIS A 230 12.72 0.64 -11.06
C HIS A 230 13.86 1.24 -10.24
N SER A 231 13.96 2.57 -10.18
CA SER A 231 14.98 3.24 -9.37
C SER A 231 14.84 2.93 -7.87
N LEU A 232 13.61 3.00 -7.35
CA LEU A 232 13.34 2.70 -5.94
C LEU A 232 13.52 1.21 -5.63
N LYS A 233 13.04 0.33 -6.52
CA LYS A 233 13.21 -1.11 -6.38
C LYS A 233 14.68 -1.50 -6.37
N GLN A 234 15.47 -0.98 -7.30
CA GLN A 234 16.91 -1.24 -7.36
C GLN A 234 17.62 -0.77 -6.07
N ARG A 235 17.23 0.39 -5.50
CA ARG A 235 17.78 0.85 -4.22
C ARG A 235 17.44 -0.09 -3.06
N ILE A 236 16.21 -0.61 -3.02
CA ILE A 236 15.78 -1.55 -1.98
C ILE A 236 16.52 -2.89 -2.13
N GLU A 237 16.60 -3.43 -3.35
CA GLU A 237 17.31 -4.68 -3.65
C GLU A 237 18.80 -4.56 -3.30
N LEU A 238 19.47 -3.48 -3.72
CA LEU A 238 20.87 -3.22 -3.37
C LEU A 238 21.08 -3.15 -1.86
N ARG A 239 20.17 -2.52 -1.11
CA ARG A 239 20.26 -2.44 0.35
C ARG A 239 20.08 -3.82 1.00
N GLN A 240 19.12 -4.61 0.51
CA GLN A 240 18.88 -5.96 1.01
C GLN A 240 20.05 -6.91 0.70
N ASP A 241 20.60 -6.83 -0.50
CA ASP A 241 21.76 -7.64 -0.89
C ASP A 241 23.01 -7.24 -0.11
N GLY A 242 23.21 -5.95 0.15
CA GLY A 242 24.25 -5.46 1.05
C GLY A 242 24.12 -6.02 2.47
N MET A 243 22.91 -5.98 3.04
CA MET A 243 22.65 -6.56 4.37
C MET A 243 22.91 -8.07 4.39
N ARG A 244 22.42 -8.82 3.40
CA ARG A 244 22.66 -10.28 3.30
C ARG A 244 24.14 -10.61 3.15
N ALA A 245 24.90 -9.79 2.43
CA ALA A 245 26.34 -9.97 2.31
C ALA A 245 27.05 -9.77 3.65
N MET A 246 26.70 -8.71 4.40
CA MET A 246 27.24 -8.47 5.75
C MET A 246 26.91 -9.62 6.72
N GLU A 247 25.68 -10.12 6.70
CA GLU A 247 25.27 -11.27 7.53
C GLU A 247 26.09 -12.52 7.19
N ARG A 248 26.26 -12.84 5.90
CA ARG A 248 27.08 -13.99 5.47
C ARG A 248 28.54 -13.85 5.88
N MET A 249 29.10 -12.64 5.85
CA MET A 249 30.46 -12.40 6.31
C MET A 249 30.57 -12.59 7.83
N ALA A 250 29.59 -12.12 8.60
CA ALA A 250 29.55 -12.35 10.05
C ALA A 250 29.44 -13.85 10.37
N ASP A 251 28.57 -14.58 9.66
CA ASP A 251 28.43 -16.03 9.82
C ASP A 251 29.74 -16.80 9.50
N GLU A 252 30.49 -16.34 8.50
CA GLU A 252 31.79 -16.95 8.14
C GLU A 252 32.86 -16.66 9.19
N VAL A 253 32.85 -15.45 9.77
CA VAL A 253 33.72 -15.10 10.90
C VAL A 253 33.39 -15.94 12.13
N ASP A 254 32.11 -16.06 12.49
CA ASP A 254 31.63 -16.92 13.60
C ASP A 254 32.00 -18.41 13.37
N ARG A 255 32.11 -18.87 12.11
CA ARG A 255 32.57 -20.23 11.76
C ARG A 255 34.07 -20.43 11.90
N ARG A 256 34.87 -19.40 11.60
CA ARG A 256 36.34 -19.43 11.77
C ARG A 256 36.75 -19.43 13.24
N ASP A 257 35.86 -19.04 14.16
CA ASP A 257 36.03 -19.10 15.61
C ASP A 257 35.15 -20.22 16.21
N PRO A 258 35.70 -21.44 16.43
CA PRO A 258 34.94 -22.62 16.85
C PRO A 258 34.20 -22.46 18.18
N TYR A 259 34.57 -21.46 18.99
CA TYR A 259 33.94 -21.17 20.29
C TYR A 259 32.60 -20.44 20.16
N THR A 260 32.28 -19.87 18.98
CA THR A 260 31.20 -18.88 18.82
C THR A 260 30.04 -19.32 17.92
N PHE A 261 29.79 -20.62 17.70
CA PHE A 261 28.67 -21.04 16.85
C PHE A 261 27.34 -20.39 17.29
N GLN A 262 26.76 -19.58 16.40
CA GLN A 262 25.55 -18.77 16.62
C GLN A 262 25.66 -17.72 17.76
N HIS A 263 26.86 -17.32 18.18
CA HIS A 263 27.07 -16.30 19.20
C HIS A 263 26.45 -14.97 18.78
N SER A 264 26.82 -14.47 17.60
CA SER A 264 26.35 -13.18 17.09
C SER A 264 24.83 -13.14 16.95
N GLN A 265 24.21 -14.27 16.57
CA GLN A 265 22.76 -14.45 16.55
C GLN A 265 22.14 -14.34 17.95
N ARG A 266 22.72 -14.97 18.98
CA ARG A 266 22.23 -14.88 20.38
C ARG A 266 22.38 -13.47 20.93
N VAL A 267 23.51 -12.81 20.68
CA VAL A 267 23.75 -11.42 21.09
C VAL A 267 22.72 -10.50 20.45
N ALA A 268 22.42 -10.67 19.15
CA ALA A 268 21.38 -9.90 18.45
C ALA A 268 19.99 -10.07 19.09
N ILE A 269 19.60 -11.31 19.42
CA ILE A 269 18.32 -11.60 20.09
C ILE A 269 18.23 -10.92 21.46
N TYR A 270 19.31 -10.97 22.25
CA TYR A 270 19.34 -10.31 23.56
C TYR A 270 19.34 -8.79 23.44
N ALA A 271 20.12 -8.23 22.51
CA ALA A 271 20.17 -6.80 22.25
C ALA A 271 18.80 -6.25 21.83
N HIS A 272 18.08 -6.98 20.96
CA HIS A 272 16.69 -6.68 20.59
C HIS A 272 15.79 -6.64 21.82
N ALA A 273 15.82 -7.70 22.65
CA ALA A 273 14.96 -7.80 23.83
C ALA A 273 15.23 -6.70 24.86
N ILE A 274 16.51 -6.33 25.05
CA ILE A 274 16.95 -5.25 25.92
C ILE A 274 16.47 -3.90 25.37
N ALA A 275 16.74 -3.59 24.10
CA ALA A 275 16.32 -2.34 23.46
C ALA A 275 14.79 -2.14 23.55
N ARG A 276 14.03 -3.20 23.29
CA ARG A 276 12.57 -3.19 23.45
C ARG A 276 12.13 -2.88 24.89
N LYS A 277 12.80 -3.45 25.89
CA LYS A 277 12.49 -3.22 27.31
C LYS A 277 12.87 -1.79 27.76
N LEU A 278 13.87 -1.19 27.12
CA LEU A 278 14.30 0.19 27.36
C LEU A 278 13.42 1.24 26.65
N GLY A 279 12.41 0.82 25.89
CA GLY A 279 11.47 1.73 25.24
C GLY A 279 11.98 2.34 23.93
N PHE A 280 12.98 1.72 23.29
CA PHE A 280 13.47 2.15 21.98
C PHE A 280 12.36 1.99 20.93
N THR A 281 12.37 2.85 19.91
CA THR A 281 11.47 2.73 18.77
C THR A 281 11.80 1.47 17.95
N ALA A 282 10.83 0.97 17.19
CA ALA A 282 11.04 -0.21 16.33
C ALA A 282 12.24 -0.03 15.39
N ALA A 283 12.41 1.16 14.82
CA ALA A 283 13.54 1.47 13.94
C ALA A 283 14.90 1.44 14.67
N GLU A 284 14.96 1.90 15.93
CA GLU A 284 16.18 1.83 16.74
C GLU A 284 16.49 0.39 17.16
N ILE A 285 15.48 -0.41 17.50
CA ILE A 285 15.64 -1.82 17.83
C ILE A 285 16.23 -2.59 16.64
N ASP A 286 15.71 -2.37 15.43
CA ASP A 286 16.21 -3.01 14.20
C ASP A 286 17.70 -2.68 13.96
N ILE A 287 18.11 -1.44 14.25
CA ILE A 287 19.52 -1.00 14.14
C ILE A 287 20.40 -1.70 15.18
N VAL A 288 19.96 -1.75 16.44
CA VAL A 288 20.70 -2.40 17.53
C VAL A 288 20.88 -3.89 17.26
N GLU A 289 19.83 -4.57 16.82
CA GLU A 289 19.87 -5.99 16.47
C GLU A 289 20.86 -6.24 15.32
N LEU A 290 20.78 -5.44 14.25
CA LEU A 290 21.69 -5.54 13.11
C LEU A 290 23.14 -5.30 13.54
N ALA A 291 23.41 -4.25 14.33
CA ALA A 291 24.74 -3.92 14.81
C ALA A 291 25.32 -5.06 15.67
N ALA A 292 24.51 -5.62 16.57
CA ALA A 292 24.90 -6.78 17.37
C ALA A 292 25.23 -8.01 16.51
N LYS A 293 24.47 -8.24 15.44
CA LYS A 293 24.69 -9.38 14.54
C LYS A 293 26.01 -9.29 13.77
N VAL A 294 26.48 -8.07 13.48
CA VAL A 294 27.71 -7.85 12.69
C VAL A 294 28.88 -7.29 13.50
N HIS A 295 28.77 -7.19 14.84
CA HIS A 295 29.73 -6.48 15.68
C HIS A 295 31.17 -7.02 15.56
N ASP A 296 31.30 -8.34 15.38
CA ASP A 296 32.57 -9.05 15.32
C ASP A 296 33.10 -9.26 13.90
N ILE A 297 32.43 -8.71 12.87
CA ILE A 297 32.83 -8.87 11.46
C ILE A 297 34.29 -8.43 11.20
N GLY A 298 34.83 -7.51 12.02
CA GLY A 298 36.22 -7.05 11.95
C GLY A 298 37.26 -8.15 12.18
N LYS A 299 36.90 -9.24 12.89
CA LYS A 299 37.77 -10.40 13.11
C LYS A 299 38.17 -11.10 11.81
N ILE A 300 37.49 -10.83 10.68
CA ILE A 300 37.84 -11.39 9.37
C ILE A 300 39.30 -11.12 8.96
N ARG A 301 39.87 -9.99 9.40
CA ARG A 301 41.26 -9.58 9.11
C ARG A 301 42.30 -10.16 10.07
N ILE A 302 41.86 -10.84 11.13
CA ILE A 302 42.78 -11.40 12.13
C ILE A 302 43.33 -12.73 11.60
N PRO A 303 44.66 -12.94 11.60
CA PRO A 303 45.27 -14.22 11.22
C PRO A 303 44.86 -15.34 12.17
N ASP A 304 44.70 -16.55 11.64
CA ASP A 304 44.31 -17.73 12.43
C ASP A 304 45.28 -18.02 13.58
N SER A 305 46.58 -17.71 13.41
CA SER A 305 47.59 -17.85 14.47
C SER A 305 47.33 -16.98 15.70
N VAL A 306 46.59 -15.88 15.53
CA VAL A 306 46.16 -15.00 16.62
C VAL A 306 44.75 -15.39 17.07
N LEU A 307 43.82 -15.62 16.12
CA LEU A 307 42.41 -15.91 16.40
C LEU A 307 42.20 -17.25 17.12
N LEU A 308 42.94 -18.29 16.71
CA LEU A 308 42.83 -19.66 17.24
C LEU A 308 43.88 -19.97 18.30
N LYS A 309 44.58 -18.95 18.81
CA LYS A 309 45.60 -19.15 19.84
C LYS A 309 44.93 -19.78 21.07
N PRO A 310 45.29 -21.02 21.48
CA PRO A 310 44.72 -21.65 22.67
C PRO A 310 45.00 -20.74 23.86
N ALA A 311 43.98 -20.51 24.70
CA ALA A 311 44.05 -19.57 25.80
C ALA A 311 45.32 -19.76 26.64
N LYS A 312 45.89 -18.65 27.11
CA LYS A 312 46.76 -18.67 28.29
C LYS A 312 45.90 -18.69 29.53
#